data_AF-A0A5S6QN59-F1
#
_entry.id   AF-A0A5S6QN59-F1
#
_cell.length_a   1.000
_cell.length_b   1.000
_cell.length_c   1.000
_cell.angle_alpha   90.00
_cell.angle_beta   90.00
_cell.angle_gamma   90.00
#
_symmetry.space_group_name_H-M   'P 1'
#
loop_
_entity.id
_entity.type
_entity.pdbx_description
1 polymer ?
#
loop_
_entity_poly.entity_id
_entity_poly.type
_entity_poly.pdbx_seq_one_letter_code
_entity_poly.pdbx_strand_id
1 'polypeptide(L)'
;MNVQLQVSDLKLVKTKSTISASVSKLVLCKWNLWRSELCQFQNLAAGKKNAIPHDADSDMQLYFDHLQTLHDDFKRRFHDVLSMEVPNWVFDPFTNPVDAEVYLQEELINLQSNEELKPRLKHGVVTDLLTKKHNCLQIINRGDLWLRVSSIEPDVEKLVRSHLLQCSS
;
A
#
# COMPACT_ATOMS: atom_id res chain seq x y z
N MET A 1 3.22 20.44 22.71
CA MET A 1 3.13 19.72 21.42
C MET A 1 2.41 18.39 21.65
N ASN A 2 1.23 18.19 21.05
CA ASN A 2 0.39 17.01 21.32
C ASN A 2 0.85 15.82 20.45
N VAL A 3 1.50 14.84 21.08
CA VAL A 3 2.08 13.66 20.41
C VAL A 3 1.01 12.83 19.70
N GLN A 4 -0.24 12.87 20.14
CA GLN A 4 -1.34 12.13 19.51
C GLN A 4 -1.70 12.65 18.12
N LEU A 5 -1.59 13.97 17.87
CA LEU A 5 -1.89 14.58 16.56
C LEU A 5 -0.78 14.29 15.54
N GLN A 6 0.49 14.34 15.96
CA GLN A 6 1.61 13.97 15.07
C GLN A 6 1.56 12.49 14.64
N VAL A 7 1.06 11.62 15.51
CA VAL A 7 0.86 10.19 15.20
C VAL A 7 -0.29 9.98 14.20
N SER A 8 -1.34 10.81 14.21
CA SER A 8 -2.44 10.70 13.24
C SER A 8 -2.03 11.17 11.84
N ASP A 9 -1.25 12.23 11.72
CA ASP A 9 -0.86 12.78 10.41
C ASP A 9 0.13 11.85 9.69
N LEU A 10 1.07 11.26 10.44
CA LEU A 10 1.96 10.22 9.93
C LEU A 10 1.18 8.96 9.48
N LYS A 11 0.07 8.62 10.14
CA LYS A 11 -0.81 7.51 9.70
C LYS A 11 -1.49 7.86 8.39
N LEU A 12 -1.86 9.11 8.16
CA LEU A 12 -2.52 9.55 6.94
C LEU A 12 -1.58 9.51 5.73
N VAL A 13 -0.36 10.05 5.86
CA VAL A 13 0.66 9.97 4.79
C VAL A 13 1.00 8.51 4.45
N LYS A 14 1.16 7.65 5.46
CA LYS A 14 1.39 6.20 5.24
C LYS A 14 0.22 5.52 4.54
N THR A 15 -1.01 5.86 4.94
CA THR A 15 -2.24 5.35 4.32
C THR A 15 -2.31 5.77 2.86
N LYS A 16 -2.06 7.04 2.54
CA LYS A 16 -2.01 7.54 1.17
C LYS A 16 -0.98 6.80 0.32
N SER A 17 0.24 6.62 0.82
CA SER A 17 1.29 5.90 0.09
C SER A 17 0.92 4.43 -0.16
N THR A 18 0.31 3.77 0.83
CA THR A 18 -0.13 2.37 0.70
C THR A 18 -1.24 2.20 -0.33
N ILE A 19 -2.23 3.09 -0.30
CA ILE A 19 -3.34 3.10 -1.28
C ILE A 19 -2.80 3.40 -2.68
N SER A 20 -1.94 4.41 -2.82
CA SER A 20 -1.33 4.80 -4.11
C SER A 20 -0.52 3.65 -4.72
N ALA A 21 0.25 2.94 -3.89
CA ALA A 21 1.00 1.75 -4.32
C ALA A 21 0.04 0.62 -4.74
N SER A 22 -1.07 0.43 -4.05
CA SER A 22 -2.08 -0.58 -4.40
C SER A 22 -2.75 -0.28 -5.75
N VAL A 23 -3.13 0.98 -6.00
CA VAL A 23 -3.65 1.40 -7.31
C VAL A 23 -2.62 1.19 -8.42
N SER A 24 -1.36 1.54 -8.17
CA SER A 24 -0.27 1.34 -9.15
C SER A 24 -0.02 -0.14 -9.44
N LYS A 25 -0.12 -1.01 -8.42
CA LYS A 25 -0.03 -2.47 -8.59
C LYS A 25 -1.14 -3.01 -9.49
N LEU A 26 -2.38 -2.52 -9.38
CA LEU A 26 -3.47 -2.94 -10.27
C LEU A 26 -3.19 -2.60 -11.73
N VAL A 27 -2.64 -1.41 -12.00
CA VAL A 27 -2.20 -1.01 -13.35
C VAL A 27 -1.10 -1.94 -13.86
N LEU A 28 -0.12 -2.26 -13.02
CA LEU A 28 0.97 -3.18 -13.36
C LEU A 28 0.46 -4.60 -13.63
N CYS A 29 -0.47 -5.11 -12.81
CA CYS A 29 -1.13 -6.40 -13.02
C CYS A 29 -1.83 -6.45 -14.39
N LYS A 30 -2.54 -5.38 -14.75
CA LYS A 30 -3.22 -5.27 -16.05
C LYS A 30 -2.24 -5.26 -17.22
N TRP A 31 -1.13 -4.52 -17.08
CA TRP A 31 -0.06 -4.49 -18.06
C TRP A 31 0.61 -5.85 -18.25
N ASN A 32 0.90 -6.57 -17.16
CA ASN A 32 1.50 -7.89 -17.22
C ASN A 32 0.55 -8.91 -17.85
N LEU A 33 -0.74 -8.82 -17.55
CA LEU A 33 -1.77 -9.65 -18.19
C LEU A 33 -1.79 -9.44 -19.71
N TRP A 34 -1.74 -8.18 -20.17
CA TRP A 34 -1.69 -7.85 -21.60
C TRP A 34 -0.46 -8.45 -22.29
N ARG A 35 0.68 -8.55 -21.60
CA ARG A 35 1.89 -9.22 -22.09
C ARG A 35 1.89 -10.74 -21.91
N SER A 36 0.79 -11.33 -21.43
CA SER A 36 0.70 -12.75 -21.04
C SER A 36 1.77 -13.18 -20.01
N GLU A 37 2.26 -12.25 -19.19
CA GLU A 37 3.17 -12.52 -18.07
C GLU A 37 2.36 -12.95 -16.83
N LEU A 38 2.03 -14.23 -16.77
CA LEU A 38 1.06 -14.79 -15.81
C LEU A 38 1.67 -15.23 -14.47
N CYS A 39 2.91 -14.83 -14.13
CA CYS A 39 3.57 -15.24 -12.89
C CYS A 39 2.77 -14.86 -11.62
N GLN A 40 1.96 -13.80 -11.71
CA GLN A 40 1.10 -13.32 -10.61
C GLN A 40 -0.28 -13.99 -10.61
N PHE A 41 -0.61 -14.74 -11.66
CA PHE A 41 -1.92 -15.33 -11.92
C PHE A 41 -1.81 -16.83 -12.08
N GLN A 42 -1.52 -17.54 -10.98
CA GLN A 42 -1.28 -18.99 -10.99
C GLN A 42 -2.42 -19.78 -11.62
N ASN A 43 -3.68 -19.35 -11.42
CA ASN A 43 -4.86 -19.98 -12.02
C ASN A 43 -4.92 -19.79 -13.54
N LEU A 44 -4.63 -18.58 -14.05
CA LEU A 44 -4.57 -18.32 -15.49
C LEU A 44 -3.39 -19.05 -16.15
N ALA A 45 -2.24 -19.08 -15.46
CA ALA A 45 -1.05 -19.80 -15.91
C ALA A 45 -1.30 -21.32 -15.99
N ALA A 46 -2.09 -21.89 -15.07
CA ALA A 46 -2.51 -23.28 -15.09
C ALA A 46 -3.56 -23.54 -16.18
N GLY A 47 -4.55 -22.66 -16.33
CA GLY A 47 -5.60 -22.75 -17.33
C GLY A 47 -5.05 -22.75 -18.76
N LYS A 48 -4.09 -21.87 -19.07
CA LYS A 48 -3.48 -21.79 -20.42
C LYS A 48 -2.75 -23.08 -20.85
N LYS A 49 -2.28 -23.91 -19.92
CA LYS A 49 -1.65 -25.20 -20.24
C LYS A 49 -2.66 -26.27 -20.67
N ASN A 50 -3.92 -26.12 -20.25
CA ASN A 50 -4.97 -27.12 -20.40
C ASN A 50 -6.14 -26.66 -21.29
N ALA A 51 -6.16 -25.38 -21.71
CA ALA A 51 -7.28 -24.78 -22.44
C ALA A 51 -7.24 -25.06 -23.95
N ILE A 52 -8.43 -25.18 -24.53
CA ILE A 52 -8.64 -25.11 -25.99
C ILE A 52 -8.35 -23.66 -26.43
N PRO A 53 -7.58 -23.41 -27.50
CA PRO A 53 -7.12 -22.07 -27.88
C PRO A 53 -8.21 -21.00 -28.03
N HIS A 54 -9.45 -21.41 -28.27
CA HIS A 54 -10.59 -20.53 -28.51
C HIS A 54 -11.22 -19.96 -27.22
N ASP A 55 -11.06 -20.60 -26.05
CA ASP A 55 -11.66 -20.16 -24.78
C ASP A 55 -10.69 -19.31 -23.92
N ALA A 56 -9.38 -19.40 -24.18
CA ALA A 56 -8.36 -18.72 -23.39
C ALA A 56 -8.41 -17.19 -23.51
N ASP A 57 -8.81 -16.66 -24.67
CA ASP A 57 -8.91 -15.21 -24.89
C ASP A 57 -10.12 -14.61 -24.15
N SER A 58 -11.21 -15.36 -24.02
CA SER A 58 -12.40 -14.95 -23.26
C SER A 58 -12.09 -14.82 -21.76
N ASP A 59 -11.36 -15.78 -21.19
CA ASP A 59 -10.97 -15.77 -19.78
C ASP A 59 -10.01 -14.62 -19.44
N MET A 60 -9.09 -14.31 -20.34
CA MET A 60 -8.18 -13.17 -20.17
C MET A 60 -8.93 -11.84 -20.22
N GLN A 61 -9.90 -11.70 -21.12
CA GLN A 61 -10.72 -10.50 -21.22
C GLN A 61 -11.55 -10.30 -19.95
N LEU A 62 -12.18 -11.35 -19.43
CA LEU A 62 -12.93 -11.30 -18.18
C LEU A 62 -12.05 -10.84 -17.01
N TYR A 63 -10.81 -11.33 -16.93
CA TYR A 63 -9.86 -10.92 -15.89
C TYR A 63 -9.42 -9.46 -16.07
N PHE A 64 -9.24 -9.01 -17.31
CA PHE A 64 -8.93 -7.61 -17.62
C PHE A 64 -10.04 -6.67 -17.16
N ASP A 65 -11.30 -7.01 -17.47
CA ASP A 65 -12.47 -6.23 -17.10
C ASP A 65 -12.66 -6.19 -15.57
N HIS A 66 -12.36 -7.30 -14.89
CA HIS A 66 -12.39 -7.34 -13.43
C HIS A 66 -11.31 -6.44 -12.80
N LEU A 67 -10.07 -6.50 -13.29
CA LEU A 67 -9.00 -5.62 -12.83
C LEU A 67 -9.33 -4.14 -13.06
N GLN A 68 -9.96 -3.83 -14.20
CA GLN A 68 -10.41 -2.47 -14.52
C GLN A 68 -11.49 -2.01 -13.54
N THR A 69 -12.50 -2.84 -13.30
CA THR A 69 -13.59 -2.54 -12.36
C THR A 69 -13.04 -2.34 -10.94
N LEU A 70 -12.12 -3.19 -10.50
CA LEU A 70 -11.49 -3.09 -9.18
C LEU A 70 -10.66 -1.82 -9.04
N HIS A 71 -9.89 -1.47 -10.08
CA HIS A 71 -9.09 -0.24 -10.10
C HIS A 71 -9.98 1.00 -9.99
N ASP A 72 -11.09 1.03 -10.74
CA ASP A 72 -12.02 2.16 -10.74
C ASP A 72 -12.76 2.27 -9.40
N ASP A 73 -13.15 1.13 -8.81
CA ASP A 73 -13.74 1.10 -7.47
C ASP A 73 -12.74 1.57 -6.40
N PHE A 74 -11.47 1.16 -6.46
CA PHE A 74 -10.42 1.63 -5.56
C PHE A 74 -10.20 3.14 -5.68
N LYS A 75 -10.11 3.67 -6.90
CA LYS A 75 -9.95 5.10 -7.14
C LYS A 75 -11.14 5.89 -6.61
N ARG A 76 -12.35 5.38 -6.79
CA ARG A 76 -13.58 6.01 -6.28
C ARG A 76 -13.65 5.99 -4.76
N ARG A 77 -13.40 4.83 -4.12
CA ARG A 77 -13.50 4.69 -2.65
C ARG A 77 -12.44 5.48 -1.90
N PHE A 78 -11.25 5.61 -2.47
CA PHE A 78 -10.13 6.32 -1.86
C PHE A 78 -9.82 7.65 -2.53
N HIS A 79 -10.79 8.21 -3.26
CA HIS A 79 -10.62 9.46 -4.01
C HIS A 79 -10.04 10.56 -3.12
N ASP A 80 -10.63 10.80 -1.96
CA ASP A 80 -10.24 11.90 -1.06
C ASP A 80 -8.80 11.74 -0.54
N VAL A 81 -8.39 10.50 -0.27
CA VAL A 81 -7.01 10.21 0.18
C VAL A 81 -6.03 10.32 -1.00
N LEU A 82 -6.44 9.88 -2.20
CA LEU A 82 -5.65 9.96 -3.41
C LEU A 82 -5.49 11.39 -3.93
N SER A 83 -6.49 12.25 -3.75
CA SER A 83 -6.46 13.66 -4.13
C SER A 83 -5.77 14.56 -3.11
N MET A 84 -5.53 14.07 -1.88
CA MET A 84 -4.84 14.84 -0.85
C MET A 84 -3.44 15.27 -1.30
N GLU A 85 -3.15 16.56 -1.33
CA GLU A 85 -1.79 17.05 -1.57
C GLU A 85 -0.99 16.97 -0.27
N VAL A 86 0.18 16.34 -0.32
CA VAL A 86 1.11 16.32 0.82
C VAL A 86 2.20 17.34 0.51
N PRO A 87 2.28 18.45 1.27
CA PRO A 87 3.27 19.49 1.02
C PRO A 87 4.70 18.95 1.07
N ASN A 88 5.58 19.52 0.24
CA ASN A 88 6.97 19.06 0.15
C ASN A 88 7.73 19.13 1.48
N TRP A 89 7.39 20.10 2.34
CA TRP A 89 8.00 20.28 3.66
C TRP A 89 7.75 19.09 4.60
N VAL A 90 6.72 18.27 4.35
CA VAL A 90 6.44 17.04 5.10
C VAL A 90 7.48 15.95 4.79
N PHE A 91 8.00 15.92 3.56
CA PHE A 91 9.05 14.98 3.15
C PHE A 91 10.44 15.52 3.42
N ASP A 92 10.64 16.82 3.21
CA ASP A 92 11.88 17.52 3.48
C ASP A 92 11.60 18.87 4.15
N PRO A 93 11.74 18.96 5.49
CA PRO A 93 11.51 20.20 6.25
C PRO A 93 12.43 21.36 5.83
N PHE A 94 13.48 21.10 5.05
CA PHE A 94 14.40 22.11 4.54
C PHE A 94 13.99 22.70 3.18
N THR A 95 12.84 22.30 2.63
CA THR A 95 12.25 22.88 1.41
C THR A 95 11.40 24.12 1.73
N ASN A 96 11.25 25.01 0.74
CA ASN A 96 10.54 26.28 0.92
C ASN A 96 9.10 26.06 1.46
N PRO A 97 8.72 26.62 2.63
CA PRO A 97 7.44 26.36 3.26
C PRO A 97 6.30 27.25 2.73
N VAL A 98 6.28 27.59 1.44
CA VAL A 98 5.24 28.44 0.83
C VAL A 98 3.84 27.89 1.11
N ASP A 99 3.70 26.57 1.05
CA ASP A 99 2.43 25.86 1.20
C ASP A 99 2.16 25.41 2.65
N ALA A 100 2.97 25.84 3.62
CA ALA A 100 2.73 25.57 5.04
C ALA A 100 1.78 26.61 5.65
N GLU A 101 1.01 26.21 6.66
CA GLU A 101 0.20 27.13 7.44
C GLU A 101 1.06 28.21 8.11
N VAL A 102 0.53 29.44 8.23
CA VAL A 102 1.27 30.62 8.72
C VAL A 102 1.97 30.39 10.06
N TYR A 103 1.35 29.63 10.98
CA TYR A 103 1.95 29.34 12.28
C TYR A 103 3.10 28.31 12.21
N LEU A 104 3.15 27.47 11.18
CA LEU A 104 4.26 26.53 10.93
C LEU A 104 5.37 27.16 10.10
N GLN A 105 5.06 28.18 9.28
CA GLN A 105 6.06 28.85 8.45
C GLN A 105 7.21 29.42 9.27
N GLU A 106 6.92 30.08 10.41
CA GLU A 106 7.96 30.63 11.28
C GLU A 106 8.85 29.53 11.89
N GLU A 107 8.25 28.43 12.38
CA GLU A 107 9.00 27.29 12.91
C GLU A 107 9.89 26.63 11.85
N LEU A 108 9.36 26.47 10.63
CA LEU A 108 10.09 25.89 9.50
C LEU A 108 11.23 26.80 9.03
N ILE A 109 11.02 28.12 8.97
CA ILE A 109 12.06 29.10 8.64
C ILE A 109 13.19 29.09 9.68
N ASN A 110 12.83 29.04 10.97
CA ASN A 110 13.80 28.94 12.06
C ASN A 110 14.60 27.63 11.97
N LEU A 111 13.95 26.50 11.67
CA LEU A 111 14.61 25.21 11.45
C LEU A 111 15.54 25.24 10.22
N GLN A 112 15.11 25.89 9.13
CA GLN A 112 15.86 26.01 7.87
C GLN A 112 17.11 26.86 7.98
N SER A 113 17.05 27.87 8.84
CA SER A 113 18.16 28.78 9.15
C SER A 113 19.20 28.15 10.09
N ASN A 114 18.87 27.00 10.70
CA ASN A 114 19.79 26.29 11.58
C ASN A 114 20.78 25.42 10.79
N GLU A 115 21.91 26.01 10.41
CA GLU A 115 22.98 25.35 9.67
C GLU A 115 23.69 24.22 10.46
N GLU A 116 23.53 24.15 11.78
CA GLU A 116 24.06 23.05 12.60
C GLU A 116 23.16 21.80 12.52
N LEU A 117 21.83 21.98 12.58
CA LEU A 117 20.86 20.88 12.53
C LEU A 117 20.64 20.36 11.12
N LYS A 118 20.82 21.19 10.10
CA LYS A 118 20.65 20.85 8.69
C LYS A 118 21.45 19.62 8.25
N PRO A 119 22.78 19.52 8.47
CA PRO A 119 23.53 18.31 8.14
C PRO A 119 23.15 17.12 9.04
N ARG A 120 22.74 17.36 10.30
CA ARG A 120 22.36 16.30 11.25
C ARG A 120 21.03 15.65 10.91
N LEU A 121 20.09 16.40 10.33
CA LEU A 121 18.76 15.94 9.96
C LEU A 121 18.67 15.51 8.49
N LYS A 122 19.47 16.11 7.59
CA LYS A 122 19.59 15.67 6.19
C LYS A 122 20.18 14.26 6.05
N HIS A 123 21.00 13.81 7.01
CA HIS A 123 21.57 12.46 7.05
C HIS A 123 20.61 11.40 7.62
N GLY A 124 19.30 11.53 7.39
CA GLY A 124 18.38 10.42 7.59
C GLY A 124 18.02 10.10 9.03
N VAL A 125 18.29 10.98 10.01
CA VAL A 125 17.85 10.72 11.40
C VAL A 125 16.32 10.63 11.50
N VAL A 126 15.56 11.35 10.69
CA VAL A 126 14.09 11.21 10.69
C VAL A 126 13.68 9.83 10.18
N THR A 127 14.30 9.32 9.11
CA THR A 127 14.04 7.98 8.57
C THR A 127 14.60 6.86 9.44
N ASP A 128 15.77 7.04 10.06
CA ASP A 128 16.42 6.09 10.97
C ASP A 128 15.70 6.04 12.33
N LEU A 129 15.27 7.18 12.87
CA LEU A 129 14.46 7.22 14.09
C LEU A 129 13.08 6.58 13.83
N LEU A 130 12.48 6.82 12.65
CA LEU A 130 11.20 6.22 12.23
C LEU A 130 11.28 4.71 11.97
N THR A 131 12.36 4.22 11.34
CA THR A 131 12.59 2.78 11.12
C THR A 131 13.01 2.07 12.41
N LYS A 132 13.86 2.68 13.24
CA LYS A 132 14.33 2.11 14.52
C LYS A 132 13.20 2.00 15.56
N LYS A 133 12.31 2.99 15.67
CA LYS A 133 11.08 2.90 16.49
C LYS A 133 10.15 1.79 16.01
N HIS A 134 10.04 1.60 14.70
CA HIS A 134 9.18 0.58 14.10
C HIS A 134 9.74 -0.84 14.27
N ASN A 135 11.06 -1.03 14.14
CA ASN A 135 11.71 -2.33 14.36
C ASN A 135 11.61 -2.79 15.83
N CYS A 136 11.79 -1.90 16.81
CA CYS A 136 11.61 -2.27 18.22
C CYS A 136 10.17 -2.68 18.56
N LEU A 137 9.16 -2.05 17.95
CA LEU A 137 7.74 -2.39 18.16
C LEU A 137 7.31 -3.64 17.38
N GLN A 138 7.91 -3.93 16.23
CA GLN A 138 7.61 -5.15 15.46
C GLN A 138 8.28 -6.40 16.04
N ILE A 139 9.49 -6.31 16.61
CA ILE A 139 10.17 -7.47 17.20
C ILE A 139 9.40 -8.00 18.41
N ILE A 140 8.85 -7.11 19.24
CA ILE A 140 8.08 -7.50 20.43
C ILE A 140 6.71 -8.12 20.04
N ASN A 141 6.08 -7.67 18.95
CA ASN A 141 4.76 -8.14 18.54
C ASN A 141 4.78 -9.32 17.52
N ARG A 142 5.91 -9.57 16.83
CA ARG A 142 6.03 -10.70 15.88
C ARG A 142 6.35 -12.03 16.56
N GLY A 143 6.97 -12.02 17.75
CA GLY A 143 7.30 -13.24 18.50
C GLY A 143 6.10 -14.13 18.78
N ASP A 144 4.95 -13.52 19.11
CA ASP A 144 3.74 -14.27 19.51
C ASP A 144 2.80 -14.57 18.34
N LEU A 145 2.77 -13.72 17.29
CA LEU A 145 1.85 -13.90 16.16
C LEU A 145 2.31 -15.00 15.20
N TRP A 146 3.62 -15.17 15.00
CA TRP A 146 4.12 -16.21 14.09
C TRP A 146 3.84 -17.62 14.63
N LEU A 147 4.07 -17.82 15.94
CA LEU A 147 3.71 -19.05 16.66
C LEU A 147 2.22 -19.38 16.62
N ARG A 148 1.35 -18.36 16.57
CA ARG A 148 -0.11 -18.51 16.51
C ARG A 148 -0.66 -18.75 15.11
N VAL A 149 0.05 -18.33 14.07
CA VAL A 149 -0.34 -18.53 12.66
C VAL A 149 0.21 -19.85 12.12
N SER A 150 1.37 -20.31 12.59
CA SER A 150 1.96 -21.60 12.20
C SER A 150 1.21 -22.83 12.77
N SER A 151 0.26 -22.62 13.68
CA SER A 151 -0.56 -23.68 14.29
C SER A 151 -1.99 -23.76 13.73
N ILE A 152 -2.35 -22.91 12.77
CA ILE A 152 -3.66 -22.94 12.12
C ILE A 152 -3.54 -23.79 10.84
N GLU A 153 -3.93 -25.07 10.93
CA GLU A 153 -4.25 -25.87 9.75
C GLU A 153 -5.67 -25.48 9.28
N PRO A 154 -5.82 -24.94 8.06
CA PRO A 154 -7.16 -24.64 7.53
C PRO A 154 -7.85 -25.94 7.12
N ASP A 155 -9.07 -26.16 7.63
CA ASP A 155 -9.92 -27.30 7.28
C ASP A 155 -10.48 -27.14 5.86
N VAL A 156 -9.79 -27.76 4.92
CA VAL A 156 -10.04 -27.66 3.48
C VAL A 156 -11.38 -28.30 3.09
N GLU A 157 -11.86 -29.33 3.82
CA GLU A 157 -13.15 -29.96 3.54
C GLU A 157 -14.32 -29.02 3.77
N LYS A 158 -14.25 -28.21 4.84
CA LYS A 158 -15.30 -27.25 5.17
C LYS A 158 -15.41 -26.15 4.11
N LEU A 159 -14.27 -25.73 3.54
CA LEU A 159 -14.23 -24.73 2.48
C LEU A 159 -14.87 -25.26 1.18
N VAL A 160 -14.57 -26.52 0.82
CA VAL A 160 -15.11 -27.17 -0.38
C VAL A 160 -16.62 -27.41 -0.27
N ARG A 161 -17.11 -27.87 0.88
CA ARG A 161 -18.56 -28.09 1.10
C ARG A 161 -19.37 -26.78 1.04
N SER A 162 -18.79 -25.69 1.54
CA SER A 162 -19.44 -24.37 1.51
C SER A 162 -19.64 -23.85 0.08
N HIS A 163 -18.68 -24.14 -0.82
CA HIS A 163 -18.74 -23.71 -2.21
C HIS A 163 -19.74 -24.54 -3.04
N LEU A 164 -19.85 -25.85 -2.77
CA LEU A 164 -20.79 -26.74 -3.47
C LEU A 164 -22.26 -26.45 -3.12
N LEU A 165 -22.54 -26.00 -1.89
CA LEU A 165 -23.88 -25.60 -1.46
C LEU A 165 -24.34 -24.27 -2.08
N GLN A 166 -23.42 -23.40 -2.51
CA GLN A 166 -23.76 -22.13 -3.17
C GLN A 166 -24.07 -22.29 -4.66
N CYS A 167 -23.61 -23.37 -5.31
CA CYS A 167 -23.87 -23.62 -6.73
C CYS A 167 -25.11 -24.49 -6.99
N SER A 168 -25.89 -24.83 -5.97
CA SER A 168 -27.08 -25.71 -6.07
C SER A 168 -28.40 -25.04 -5.66
N SER A 169 -28.50 -23.70 -5.74
CA SER A 169 -29.77 -22.96 -5.64
C SER A 169 -30.04 -22.12 -6.88
#